data_AF-A0A8S2VF27-F1
#
_entry.id   AF-A0A8S2VF27-F1
#
_cell.length_a   1.000
_cell.length_b   1.000
_cell.length_c   1.000
_cell.angle_alpha   90.00
_cell.angle_beta   90.00
_cell.angle_gamma   90.00
#
_symmetry.space_group_name_H-M   'P 1'
#
loop_
_entity.id
_entity.type
_entity.pdbx_description
1 polymer ?
#
loop_
_entity_poly.entity_id
_entity_poly.type
_entity_poly.pdbx_seq_one_letter_code
_entity_poly.pdbx_strand_id
1 'polypeptide(L)' 'SYVLNNYSMSQPRHISAQEAQLLLNNMQRFCNFPVQDTYFATAWSQLGEDNNGYVSASLFIQAVIPLIPPAYIW' A
#
# COMPACT_ATOMS: atom_id res chain seq x y z
N SER A 1 20.92 -8.04 0.21
CA SER A 1 19.69 -8.51 0.87
C SER A 1 18.91 -7.29 1.34
N TYR A 2 18.00 -6.76 0.52
CA TYR A 2 17.25 -5.55 0.86
C TYR A 2 16.08 -5.94 1.76
N VAL A 3 16.11 -5.45 3.00
CA VAL A 3 15.15 -5.77 4.05
C VAL A 3 13.86 -4.98 3.78
N LEU A 4 13.00 -5.53 2.92
CA LEU A 4 11.57 -5.19 2.82
C LEU A 4 10.75 -5.80 3.97
N ASN A 5 11.42 -6.35 4.99
CA ASN A 5 10.86 -7.30 5.95
C ASN A 5 10.69 -6.77 7.38
N ASN A 6 10.78 -5.45 7.61
CA ASN A 6 10.70 -4.91 8.97
C ASN A 6 9.65 -3.81 9.14
N TYR A 7 8.45 -4.03 8.58
CA TYR A 7 7.25 -3.41 9.13
C TYR A 7 6.75 -4.28 10.27
N SER A 8 6.52 -3.70 11.43
CA SER A 8 5.81 -4.35 12.54
C SER A 8 4.35 -4.58 12.13
N MET A 9 4.11 -5.56 11.27
CA MET A 9 2.76 -5.97 10.90
C MET A 9 2.04 -6.40 12.16
N SER A 10 0.98 -5.69 12.54
CA SER A 10 0.17 -6.05 13.73
C SER A 10 -0.44 -7.45 13.62
N GLN A 11 -0.59 -7.96 12.39
CA GLN A 11 -0.87 -9.36 12.07
C GLN A 11 -0.13 -9.78 10.79
N PRO A 12 0.39 -11.01 10.69
CA PRO A 12 1.08 -11.46 9.48
C PRO A 12 0.14 -11.38 8.27
N ARG A 13 0.50 -10.51 7.31
CA ARG A 13 -0.19 -10.22 6.03
C ARG A 13 -1.34 -9.20 6.09
N HIS A 14 -1.73 -8.69 7.26
CA HIS A 14 -2.71 -7.60 7.38
C HIS A 14 -2.09 -6.33 7.93
N ILE A 15 -2.46 -5.20 7.35
CA ILE A 15 -1.97 -3.86 7.68
C ILE A 15 -3.15 -2.95 8.00
N SER A 16 -2.97 -2.10 9.01
CA SER A 16 -3.88 -0.99 9.33
C SER A 16 -3.78 0.13 8.29
N ALA A 17 -4.72 1.08 8.34
CA ALA A 17 -4.70 2.27 7.47
C ALA A 17 -3.37 3.04 7.55
N GLN A 18 -2.81 3.16 8.76
CA GLN A 18 -1.55 3.86 9.00
C GLN A 18 -0.36 3.12 8.36
N GLU A 19 -0.31 1.80 8.49
CA GLU A 19 0.72 0.96 7.88
C GLU A 19 0.59 0.96 6.34
N ALA A 20 -0.63 0.97 5.81
CA ALA A 20 -0.88 1.09 4.37
C ALA A 20 -0.46 2.45 3.80
N GLN A 21 -0.68 3.54 4.54
CA GLN A 21 -0.16 4.87 4.18
C GLN A 21 1.37 4.87 4.14
N LEU A 22 2.02 4.28 5.15
CA LEU A 22 3.48 4.14 5.19
C LEU A 22 3.98 3.28 4.01
N LEU A 23 3.30 2.18 3.70
CA LEU A 23 3.64 1.33 2.57
C LEU A 23 3.55 2.09 1.24
N LEU A 24 2.48 2.85 1.02
CA LEU A 24 2.32 3.71 -0.15
C LEU A 24 3.43 4.75 -0.26
N ASN A 25 3.79 5.40 0.87
CA ASN A 25 4.90 6.35 0.91
C ASN A 25 6.26 5.70 0.58
N ASN A 26 6.46 4.45 0.97
CA ASN A 26 7.69 3.75 0.61
C ASN A 26 7.69 3.37 -0.87
N MET A 27 6.57 2.85 -1.40
CA MET A 27 6.41 2.60 -2.84
C MET A 27 6.67 3.88 -3.65
N GLN A 28 6.17 5.02 -3.19
CA GLN A 28 6.43 6.33 -3.78
C GLN A 28 7.93 6.62 -3.89
N ARG A 29 8.68 6.41 -2.81
CA ARG A 29 10.13 6.65 -2.78
C ARG A 29 10.90 5.67 -3.66
N PHE A 30 10.46 4.42 -3.74
CA PHE A 30 11.11 3.38 -4.55
C PHE A 30 10.84 3.54 -6.04
N CYS A 31 9.59 3.77 -6.43
CA CYS A 31 9.16 3.88 -7.82
C CYS A 31 9.15 5.33 -8.33
N ASN A 32 9.43 6.31 -7.47
CA ASN A 32 9.50 7.74 -7.77
C ASN A 32 8.27 8.29 -8.53
N PHE A 33 7.07 7.79 -8.22
CA PHE A 33 5.82 8.28 -8.79
C PHE A 33 5.22 9.40 -7.94
N PRO A 34 4.37 10.28 -8.51
CA PRO A 34 3.61 11.24 -7.72
C PRO A 34 2.53 10.52 -6.91
N VAL A 35 2.72 10.39 -5.58
CA VAL A 35 1.63 9.97 -4.68
C VAL A 35 0.56 11.03 -4.69
N GLN A 36 -0.67 10.59 -4.97
CA GLN A 36 -1.86 11.38 -4.74
C GLN A 36 -2.59 10.79 -3.53
N ASP A 37 -3.14 11.64 -2.67
CA ASP A 37 -4.00 11.21 -1.55
C ASP A 37 -5.17 10.33 -2.03
N THR A 38 -5.62 10.55 -3.27
CA THR A 38 -6.64 9.75 -3.94
C THR A 38 -6.23 8.30 -4.14
N TYR A 39 -4.94 7.98 -4.27
CA TYR A 39 -4.47 6.61 -4.50
C TYR A 39 -4.68 5.74 -3.27
N PHE A 40 -4.36 6.29 -2.09
CA PHE A 40 -4.64 5.63 -0.82
C PHE A 40 -6.15 5.41 -0.68
N ALA A 41 -6.96 6.47 -0.78
CA ALA A 41 -8.40 6.37 -0.58
C ALA A 41 -9.07 5.40 -1.57
N THR A 42 -8.60 5.38 -2.82
CA THR A 42 -9.14 4.49 -3.87
C THR A 42 -8.76 3.04 -3.63
N ALA A 43 -7.48 2.75 -3.38
CA ALA A 43 -7.03 1.39 -3.09
C ALA A 43 -7.64 0.86 -1.79
N TRP A 44 -7.74 1.71 -0.77
CA TRP A 44 -8.33 1.38 0.52
C TRP A 44 -9.83 1.09 0.41
N SER A 45 -10.58 1.94 -0.30
CA SER A 45 -12.02 1.75 -0.52
C SER A 45 -12.34 0.53 -1.39
N GLN A 46 -11.45 0.12 -2.31
CA GLN A 46 -11.66 -1.04 -3.18
C GLN A 46 -11.57 -2.37 -2.44
N LEU A 47 -10.73 -2.44 -1.41
CA LEU A 47 -10.51 -3.69 -0.68
C LEU A 47 -11.62 -3.99 0.31
N GLY A 48 -12.32 -2.95 0.78
CA GLY A 48 -13.19 -3.07 1.93
C GLY A 48 -12.34 -3.31 3.18
N GLU A 49 -12.50 -2.45 4.19
CA GLU A 49 -11.91 -2.74 5.49
C GLU A 49 -12.52 -4.05 6.03
N ASP A 50 -11.70 -4.95 6.56
CA ASP A 50 -12.23 -6.03 7.39
C ASP A 50 -12.90 -5.42 8.63
N ASN A 51 -13.73 -6.17 9.35
CA ASN A 51 -14.51 -5.71 10.52
C ASN A 51 -13.68 -5.06 11.64
N ASN A 52 -12.34 -5.16 11.58
CA ASN A 52 -11.39 -4.55 12.51
C ASN A 52 -10.58 -3.37 11.92
N GLY A 53 -10.84 -2.90 10.69
CA GLY A 53 -10.10 -1.80 10.07
C GLY A 53 -8.73 -2.18 9.49
N TYR A 54 -8.57 -3.46 9.10
CA TYR A 54 -7.33 -3.98 8.50
C TYR A 54 -7.59 -4.48 7.09
N VAL A 55 -6.55 -4.43 6.24
CA VAL A 55 -6.57 -4.99 4.88
C VAL A 55 -5.32 -5.82 4.63
N SER A 56 -5.36 -6.73 3.67
CA SER A 56 -4.17 -7.48 3.30
C SER A 56 -3.15 -6.61 2.59
N ALA A 57 -1.89 -6.62 3.04
CA ALA A 57 -0.82 -5.82 2.45
C ALA A 57 -0.61 -6.14 0.97
N SER A 58 -0.65 -7.42 0.62
CA SER A 58 -0.57 -7.88 -0.78
C SER A 58 -1.72 -7.38 -1.63
N LEU A 59 -2.94 -7.38 -1.08
CA LEU A 59 -4.11 -6.86 -1.81
C LEU A 59 -4.05 -5.34 -1.96
N PHE A 60 -3.55 -4.63 -0.94
CA PHE A 60 -3.32 -3.18 -1.01
C PHE A 60 -2.32 -2.81 -2.09
N ILE A 61 -1.18 -3.50 -2.17
CA ILE A 61 -0.21 -3.29 -3.25
C ILE A 61 -0.85 -3.57 -4.62
N GLN A 62 -1.61 -4.66 -4.76
CA GLN A 62 -2.31 -4.99 -6.02
C GLN A 62 -3.34 -3.94 -6.43
N ALA A 63 -4.02 -3.31 -5.47
CA ALA A 63 -4.97 -2.22 -5.73
C ALA A 63 -4.27 -0.88 -6.06
N VAL A 64 -3.08 -0.64 -5.50
CA VAL A 64 -2.28 0.57 -5.78
C VAL A 64 -1.57 0.52 -7.13
N ILE A 65 -1.01 -0.63 -7.53
CA ILE A 65 -0.29 -0.80 -8.81
C ILE A 65 -1.02 -0.20 -10.03
N PRO A 66 -2.32 -0.50 -10.28
CA PRO A 66 -3.03 0.06 -11.44
C PRO A 66 -3.30 1.57 -11.34
N LEU A 67 -3.20 2.17 -10.16
CA LEU A 67 -3.34 3.62 -9.96
C LEU A 67 -2.05 4.38 -10.27
N ILE A 68 -0.91 3.70 -10.19
CA ILE A 68 0.39 4.28 -10.52
C ILE A 68 0.50 4.36 -12.06
N PRO A 69 0.84 5.53 -12.63
CA PRO A 69 1.02 5.64 -14.07
C PRO A 69 2.13 4.69 -14.54
N PRO A 70 1.93 3.94 -15.64
CA PRO A 70 2.87 2.91 -16.09
C PRO A 70 4.27 3.46 -16.42
N ALA A 71 4.40 4.78 -16.68
CA ALA A 71 5.68 5.45 -16.87
C ALA A 71 6.65 5.33 -15.66
N TYR A 72 6.12 5.02 -14.47
CA TYR A 72 6.89 4.90 -13.22
C TYR A 72 7.04 3.44 -12.75
N ILE A 73 6.50 2.48 -13.49
CA ILE A 73 6.61 1.05 -13.20
C ILE A 73 7.60 0.47 -14.22
N TRP A 74 8.84 0.29 -13.80
CA TRP A 74 9.96 -0.22 -14.63
C TRP A 74 10.32 -1.66 -14.25
#